data_AF-A0A0Q4B8A2-F1
#
_entry.id   AF-A0A0Q4B8A2-F1
#
_cell.length_a   1.000
_cell.length_b   1.000
_cell.length_c   1.000
_cell.angle_alpha   90.00
_cell.angle_beta   90.00
_cell.angle_gamma   90.00
#
_symmetry.space_group_name_H-M   'P 1'
#
loop_
_entity.id
_entity.type
_entity.pdbx_description
1 polymer ?
#
loop_
_entity_poly.entity_id
_entity_poly.type
_entity_poly.pdbx_seq_one_letter_code
_entity_poly.pdbx_strand_id
1 'polypeptide(L)' 'MEQFNTIVLFGQLADLMEAETICLEKGYRYQIEPVPTWLTAGCGMCLALQNVECPGLEVELRKHAMQYRIESRR' A
#
# COMPACT_ATOMS: atom_id res chain seq x y z
N MET A 1 -14.86 8.59 11.34
CA MET A 1 -14.33 7.25 11.01
C MET A 1 -13.33 7.43 9.91
N GLU A 2 -12.07 7.15 10.19
CA GLU A 2 -11.01 7.32 9.18
C GLU A 2 -11.05 6.12 8.24
N GLN A 3 -11.33 6.37 6.96
CA GLN A 3 -11.48 5.34 5.95
C GLN A 3 -10.18 5.20 5.16
N PHE A 4 -9.62 3.98 5.18
CA PHE A 4 -8.58 3.57 4.25
C PHE A 4 -9.20 3.52 2.85
N ASN A 5 -8.90 4.51 2.02
CA ASN A 5 -9.51 4.71 0.70
C ASN A 5 -8.51 4.53 -0.45
N THR A 6 -7.24 4.26 -0.13
CA THR A 6 -6.19 3.94 -1.10
C THR A 6 -5.70 2.53 -0.86
N ILE A 7 -5.53 1.76 -1.92
CA ILE A 7 -4.91 0.43 -1.91
C ILE A 7 -3.63 0.49 -2.71
N VAL A 8 -2.54 0.01 -2.12
CA VAL A 8 -1.24 -0.13 -2.76
C VAL A 8 -0.92 -1.60 -2.89
N LEU A 9 -0.82 -2.03 -4.14
CA LEU A 9 -0.48 -3.38 -4.55
C LEU A 9 1.00 -3.46 -4.83
N PHE A 10 1.61 -4.57 -4.44
CA PHE A 10 3.02 -4.84 -4.69
C PHE A 10 3.17 -6.11 -5.53
N GLY A 11 4.20 -6.14 -6.38
CA GLY A 11 4.47 -7.32 -7.21
C GLY A 11 4.99 -8.52 -6.42
N GLN A 12 5.57 -8.27 -5.24
CA GLN A 12 6.18 -9.29 -4.37
C GLN A 12 6.00 -8.92 -2.90
N LEU A 13 6.00 -9.94 -2.04
CA LEU A 13 5.83 -9.75 -0.59
C LEU A 13 6.97 -8.91 0.04
N ALA A 14 8.18 -9.01 -0.50
CA ALA A 14 9.33 -8.24 -0.03
C ALA A 14 9.08 -6.73 -0.10
N ASP A 15 8.55 -6.25 -1.24
CA ASP A 15 8.23 -4.82 -1.45
C ASP A 15 7.13 -4.37 -0.47
N LEU A 16 6.14 -5.23 -0.16
CA LEU A 16 5.12 -4.93 0.83
C LEU A 16 5.69 -4.78 2.23
N MET A 17 6.58 -5.69 2.65
CA MET A 17 7.23 -5.64 3.96
C MET A 17 8.12 -4.40 4.10
N GLU A 18 8.79 -4.00 3.02
CA GLU A 18 9.62 -2.80 3.02
C GLU A 18 8.75 -1.54 3.03
N ALA A 19 7.65 -1.51 2.27
CA ALA A 19 6.66 -0.44 2.35
C ALA A 19 6.01 -0.33 3.74
N GLU A 20 5.74 -1.45 4.40
CA GLU A 20 5.28 -1.49 5.79
C GLU A 20 6.29 -0.82 6.73
N THR A 21 7.57 -1.14 6.56
CA THR A 21 8.66 -0.55 7.37
C THR A 21 8.69 0.96 7.19
N ILE A 22 8.55 1.46 5.96
CA ILE A 22 8.46 2.90 5.65
C ILE A 22 7.24 3.51 6.33
N CYS A 23 6.07 2.87 6.26
CA CYS A 23 4.86 3.36 6.91
C CYS A 23 5.04 3.48 8.44
N LEU A 24 5.68 2.50 9.08
CA LEU A 24 5.99 2.52 10.50
C LEU A 24 6.96 3.65 10.86
N GLU A 25 8.06 3.79 10.10
CA GLU A 25 9.08 4.82 10.35
C GLU A 25 8.52 6.25 10.20
N LYS A 26 7.62 6.46 9.25
CA LYS A 26 6.98 7.76 9.00
C LYS A 26 5.75 8.01 9.85
N GLY A 27 5.25 6.99 10.56
CA GLY A 27 4.02 7.06 11.33
C GLY A 27 2.75 7.20 10.46
N TYR A 28 2.77 6.69 9.23
CA TYR A 28 1.60 6.65 8.37
C TYR A 28 0.58 5.65 8.90
N ARG A 29 -0.70 5.97 8.82
CA ARG A 29 -1.79 5.05 9.13
C ARG A 29 -1.98 4.11 7.97
N TYR A 30 -1.71 2.83 8.23
CA TYR A 30 -1.86 1.79 7.23
C TYR A 30 -2.57 0.57 7.81
N GLN A 31 -3.08 -0.27 6.92
CA GLN A 31 -3.55 -1.61 7.22
C GLN A 31 -3.03 -2.57 6.15
N ILE A 32 -2.60 -3.75 6.58
CA ILE A 32 -2.30 -4.83 5.66
C ILE A 32 -3.55 -5.70 5.55
N GLU A 33 -4.09 -5.79 4.34
CA GLU A 33 -5.29 -6.57 4.06
C GLU A 33 -5.06 -7.47 2.83
N PRO A 34 -5.80 -8.58 2.69
CA PRO A 34 -5.74 -9.37 1.46
C PRO A 34 -6.21 -8.51 0.29
N VAL A 35 -5.56 -8.71 -0.86
CA VAL A 35 -5.94 -7.98 -2.07
C VAL A 35 -7.41 -8.26 -2.40
N PRO A 36 -8.24 -7.22 -2.58
CA PRO A 36 -9.63 -7.43 -2.93
C PRO A 36 -9.79 -8.23 -4.21
N THR A 37 -10.74 -9.16 -4.21
CA THR A 37 -11.00 -10.08 -5.33
C THR A 37 -11.41 -9.39 -6.62
N TRP A 38 -11.85 -8.12 -6.56
CA TRP A 38 -12.18 -7.31 -7.73
C TRP A 38 -10.95 -6.67 -8.40
N LEU A 39 -9.81 -6.59 -7.71
CA LEU A 39 -8.54 -6.10 -8.26
C LEU A 39 -7.74 -7.20 -8.93
N THR A 40 -7.69 -8.39 -8.32
CA THR A 40 -7.03 -9.56 -8.90
C THR A 40 -7.66 -10.84 -8.35
N ALA A 41 -7.69 -11.87 -9.20
CA ALA A 41 -8.10 -13.22 -8.82
C ALA A 41 -6.99 -14.00 -8.07
N GLY A 42 -5.79 -13.41 -7.93
CA GLY A 42 -4.64 -14.01 -7.24
C GLY A 42 -4.66 -13.80 -5.73
N CYS A 43 -4.07 -14.72 -4.98
CA CYS A 43 -3.77 -14.53 -3.57
C CYS A 43 -2.60 -13.54 -3.41
N GLY A 44 -2.83 -12.45 -2.70
CA GLY A 44 -1.81 -11.46 -2.41
C GLY A 44 -2.21 -10.60 -1.22
N MET A 45 -1.26 -9.85 -0.69
CA MET A 45 -1.47 -8.85 0.36
C MET A 45 -1.27 -7.46 -0.24
N CYS A 46 -1.99 -6.47 0.28
CA CYS A 46 -1.85 -5.07 -0.09
C CYS A 46 -1.81 -4.17 1.14
N LEU A 47 -1.27 -2.96 0.95
CA LEU A 47 -1.34 -1.88 1.93
C LEU A 47 -2.56 -1.02 1.65
N ALA A 48 -3.48 -0.95 2.59
CA ALA A 48 -4.58 0.01 2.60
C ALA A 48 -4.16 1.23 3.42
N LEU A 49 -4.22 2.41 2.82
CA LEU A 49 -3.77 3.69 3.40
C LEU A 49 -4.88 4.73 3.28
N GLN A 50 -4.70 5.87 3.97
CA GLN A 50 -5.51 7.04 3.68
C GLN A 50 -4.91 7.83 2.51
N ASN A 51 -5.78 8.46 1.73
CA ASN A 51 -5.40 9.34 0.61
C ASN A 51 -4.42 10.45 1.02
N VAL A 52 -4.44 10.88 2.29
CA VAL A 52 -3.53 11.91 2.81
C VAL A 52 -2.09 11.43 2.94
N GLU A 53 -1.88 10.13 3.15
CA GLU A 53 -0.55 9.52 3.34
C GLU A 53 0.04 9.01 2.02
N CYS A 54 -0.82 8.73 1.03
CA CYS A 54 -0.44 8.19 -0.27
C CYS A 54 0.67 8.99 -0.98
N PRO A 55 0.62 10.34 -1.09
CA PRO A 55 1.68 11.09 -1.77
C PRO A 55 3.04 10.98 -1.07
N GLY A 56 3.04 10.91 0.26
CA GLY A 56 4.26 10.75 1.05
C GLY A 56 4.88 9.37 0.87
N LEU A 57 4.04 8.33 0.92
CA LEU A 57 4.48 6.96 0.69
C LEU A 57 5.01 6.78 -0.75
N GLU A 58 4.31 7.30 -1.77
CA GLU A 58 4.76 7.22 -3.16
C GLU A 58 6.16 7.75 -3.39
N VAL A 59 6.51 8.87 -2.74
CA VAL A 59 7.85 9.44 -2.84
C VAL A 59 8.90 8.47 -2.31
N GLU A 60 8.63 7.81 -1.18
CA GLU A 60 9.55 6.83 -0.61
C GLU A 60 9.60 5.54 -1.46
N LEU A 61 8.46 5.01 -1.91
CA LEU A 61 8.43 3.83 -2.78
C LEU A 61 9.23 4.04 -4.08
N ARG A 62 9.17 5.24 -4.67
CA ARG A 62 9.96 5.60 -5.85
C ARG A 62 11.45 5.67 -5.57
N LYS A 63 11.88 6.16 -4.39
CA LYS A 63 13.31 6.19 -4.01
C LYS A 63 13.88 4.77 -3.88
N HIS A 64 13.07 3.83 -3.41
CA HIS A 64 13.43 2.43 -3.27
C HIS A 64 13.26 1.62 -4.56
N ALA A 65 12.88 2.25 -5.67
CA ALA A 65 12.66 1.62 -6.98
C ALA A 65 11.69 0.42 -6.95
N MET A 66 10.71 0.45 -6.04
CA MET A 66 9.75 -0.65 -5.86
C MET A 66 8.71 -0.69 -6.98
N GLN A 67 8.25 -1.89 -7.32
CA GLN A 67 7.13 -2.06 -8.25
C GLN A 67 5.81 -2.06 -7.46
N TYR A 68 5.05 -0.97 -7.61
CA TYR A 68 3.77 -0.80 -6.94
C TYR A 68 2.68 -0.33 -7.90
N ARG A 69 1.42 -0.59 -7.54
CA ARG A 69 0.23 -0.03 -8.20
C ARG A 69 -0.70 0.56 -7.16
N ILE A 70 -1.29 1.71 -7.47
CA ILE A 70 -2.21 2.42 -6.58
C ILE A 70 -3.60 2.36 -7.17
N GLU A 71 -4.56 1.98 -6.34
CA GLU A 71 -5.96 1.84 -6.70
C GLU A 71 -6.81 2.51 -5.62
N SER A 72 -7.90 3.16 -6.02
CA SER A 72 -8.87 3.69 -5.05
C SER A 72 -9.76 2.57 -4.54
N ARG A 73 -9.97 2.51 -3.22
CA ARG A 73 -10.94 1.60 -2.62
C ARG A 73 -12.34 2.04 -3.04
N ARG A 74 -13.12 1.14 -3.64
CA ARG A 74 -14.52 1.34 -4.01
C ARG A 74 -15.45 1.26 -2.81
#